data_AF-A0A0C2XYH0-F1
#
_entry.id   AF-A0A0C2XYH0-F1
#
_cell.length_a   1.000
_cell.length_b   1.000
_cell.length_c   1.000
_cell.angle_alpha   90.00
_cell.angle_beta   90.00
_cell.angle_gamma   90.00
#
_symmetry.space_group_name_H-M   'P 1'
#
loop_
_entity.id
_entity.type
_entity.pdbx_description
1 polymer ?
#
loop_
_entity_poly.entity_id
_entity_poly.type
_entity_poly.pdbx_seq_one_letter_code
_entity_poly.pdbx_strand_id
1 'polypeptide(L)'
;MPSTLETLPQEILIDDIFPLLTLRDLLSTFQVNKFLAQLGRDEVFWRRRLREDFNYSSASNARSSGFKFLYSRLNKPMTFVWGESGEGRLGRPISKRRGRSMGSSQYWPIQLDIPGCRVVELACGGWSFSALDSDGQIHVWGQLESGYGLTRDGFSHNTKQASRPLRLGLPTRIKAISCGRNFTTALDHQGKIWCFNSWGRPFVFHANAFDQSNPDNAIIQVECGWTFSAVLNASGNVFVWNPLEGPVGTAVTEREAAFDNLQEDDANDVNGNEIDGIIQCHSWELQGVEPLKLPELPRLPNLTDGEVTQPRLVKVAAGDQFIIGLTDAGHVVKLDLTDINTPDATTSLGLLFQRRARGWEYLPLFSETNEVRELEEFKTPQGPAPPSQLKISHVSAHFLTFAAYSTGENSIVLMGQNDVSAESKPTIIPALQNRGVISIVLGDYQFGALLENGALLTWGQAASTGLGDPYAISPGQPGGFRTEEEKRRSLTLFQSIPDIPNPTEVRFDHELARPRKRFVFSAAAAGWHMGALVVDLEEGEPEPKAKEVPKSDNDEPDTAAPIHRTGPPGMFPPFLFRGAPMLFQGPNPMQGIQPPRSQSAD
;
A
#
# COMPACT_ATOMS: atom_id res chain seq x y z
N MET A 1 28.19 42.44 26.84
CA MET A 1 27.56 41.17 27.23
C MET A 1 28.25 40.08 26.42
N PRO A 2 28.77 38.99 27.01
CA PRO A 2 29.20 37.85 26.22
C PRO A 2 27.98 37.31 25.45
N SER A 3 28.09 37.18 24.14
CA SER A 3 27.07 36.60 23.29
C SER A 3 26.94 35.11 23.62
N THR A 4 25.87 34.72 24.32
CA THR A 4 25.56 33.32 24.60
C THR A 4 24.66 32.76 23.51
N LEU A 5 24.69 31.44 23.29
CA LEU A 5 23.85 30.75 22.30
C LEU A 5 22.35 31.04 22.50
N GLU A 6 21.93 31.32 23.73
CA GLU A 6 20.57 31.69 24.14
C GLU A 6 20.11 33.06 23.62
N THR A 7 21.04 33.89 23.15
CA THR A 7 20.72 35.22 22.58
C THR A 7 20.36 35.17 21.09
N LEU A 8 20.56 34.02 20.44
CA LEU A 8 20.16 33.81 19.05
C LEU A 8 18.66 33.50 18.95
N PRO A 9 17.97 33.99 17.90
CA PRO A 9 16.65 33.52 17.53
C PRO A 9 16.57 31.99 17.46
N GLN A 10 15.49 31.42 17.97
CA GLN A 10 15.28 29.97 17.99
C GLN A 10 15.27 29.37 16.57
N GLU A 11 14.81 30.14 15.58
CA GLU A 11 14.74 29.74 14.18
C GLU A 11 16.15 29.50 13.64
N ILE A 12 17.11 30.39 13.96
CA ILE A 12 18.52 30.21 13.57
C ILE A 12 19.11 28.96 14.23
N LEU A 13 18.75 28.69 15.49
CA LEU A 13 19.22 27.49 16.18
C LEU A 13 18.66 26.22 15.52
N ILE A 14 17.36 26.18 15.25
CA ILE A 14 16.65 25.01 14.73
C ILE A 14 16.93 24.77 13.25
N ASP A 15 16.95 25.83 12.45
CA ASP A 15 16.99 25.76 10.98
C ASP A 15 18.43 25.80 10.43
N ASP A 16 19.37 26.48 11.10
CA ASP A 16 20.72 26.70 10.57
C ASP A 16 21.82 26.01 11.39
N ILE A 17 21.73 25.99 12.73
CA ILE A 17 22.82 25.50 13.60
C ILE A 17 22.68 24.02 13.93
N PHE A 18 21.54 23.60 14.48
CA PHE A 18 21.30 22.22 14.89
C PHE A 18 21.42 21.19 13.76
N PRO A 19 21.00 21.48 12.50
CA PRO A 19 21.17 20.56 11.39
C PRO A 19 22.65 20.23 11.08
N LEU A 20 23.58 21.13 11.42
CA LEU A 20 25.01 20.94 11.20
C LEU A 20 25.67 20.05 12.26
N LEU A 21 24.98 19.77 13.36
CA LEU A 21 25.53 18.98 14.48
C LEU A 21 25.34 17.48 14.25
N THR A 22 26.32 16.70 14.68
CA THR A 22 26.16 15.24 14.80
C THR A 22 25.06 14.93 15.82
N LEU A 23 24.40 13.77 15.70
CA LEU A 23 23.36 13.37 16.67
C LEU A 23 23.90 13.37 18.10
N ARG A 24 25.15 12.96 18.31
CA ARG A 24 25.80 12.94 19.64
C ARG A 24 25.94 14.35 20.22
N ASP A 25 26.45 15.29 19.43
CA ASP A 25 26.68 16.66 19.89
C ASP A 25 25.36 17.39 20.10
N LEU A 26 24.37 17.12 19.24
CA LEU A 26 23.03 17.65 19.34
C LEU A 26 22.34 17.20 20.64
N LEU A 27 22.37 15.89 20.94
CA LEU A 27 21.81 15.35 22.18
C LEU A 27 22.53 15.90 23.42
N SER A 28 23.85 16.10 23.33
CA SER A 28 24.63 16.73 24.41
C SER A 28 24.23 18.19 24.60
N THR A 29 24.02 18.93 23.51
CA THR A 29 23.57 20.33 23.50
C THR A 29 22.22 20.48 24.20
N PHE A 30 21.28 19.57 23.93
CA PHE A 30 19.97 19.57 24.59
C PHE A 30 20.00 19.25 26.09
N GLN A 31 21.14 18.80 26.63
CA GLN A 31 21.32 18.55 28.06
C GLN A 31 21.96 19.73 28.81
N VAL A 32 22.43 20.77 28.09
CA VAL A 32 23.18 21.88 28.69
C VAL A 32 22.30 22.76 29.59
N ASN A 33 21.09 23.10 29.14
CA ASN A 33 20.15 23.95 29.89
C ASN A 33 18.68 23.66 29.51
N LYS A 34 17.74 24.29 30.23
CA LYS A 34 16.29 24.10 30.01
C LYS A 34 15.80 24.64 28.65
N PHE A 35 16.37 25.74 28.17
CA PHE A 35 16.00 26.36 26.90
C PHE A 35 16.32 25.43 25.72
N LEU A 36 17.57 24.93 25.64
CA LEU A 36 18.02 23.98 24.64
C LEU A 36 17.29 22.64 24.77
N ALA A 37 16.99 22.20 25.99
CA ALA A 37 16.17 21.01 26.20
C ALA A 37 14.75 21.15 25.61
N GLN A 38 14.17 22.36 25.64
CA GLN A 38 12.88 22.65 25.04
C GLN A 38 12.97 22.65 23.51
N LEU A 39 13.98 23.29 22.92
CA LEU A 39 14.20 23.26 21.47
C LEU A 39 14.43 21.82 20.97
N GLY A 40 15.10 20.98 21.78
CA GLY A 40 15.28 19.57 21.48
C GLY A 40 14.00 18.72 21.48
N ARG A 41 12.83 19.30 21.77
CA ARG A 41 11.50 18.68 21.65
C ARG A 41 10.73 19.16 20.42
N ASP A 42 11.33 20.02 19.58
CA ASP A 42 10.66 20.56 18.41
C ASP A 42 10.31 19.47 17.38
N GLU A 43 9.02 19.29 17.11
CA GLU A 43 8.51 18.24 16.22
C GLU A 43 8.87 18.48 14.75
N VAL A 44 8.96 19.75 14.32
CA VAL A 44 9.29 20.09 12.93
C VAL A 44 10.74 19.74 12.62
N PHE A 45 11.64 20.05 13.55
CA PHE A 45 13.05 19.69 13.50
C PHE A 45 13.24 18.18 13.36
N TRP A 46 12.63 17.38 14.26
CA TRP A 46 12.77 15.92 14.21
C TRP A 46 12.11 15.30 12.97
N ARG A 47 11.00 15.87 12.48
CA ARG A 47 10.40 15.46 11.21
C ARG A 47 11.33 15.72 10.02
N ARG A 48 12.05 16.86 9.99
CA ARG A 48 13.04 17.15 8.95
C ARG A 48 14.23 16.19 9.04
N ARG A 49 14.75 15.94 10.25
CA ARG A 49 15.83 14.96 10.47
C ARG A 49 15.45 13.54 10.07
N LEU A 50 14.22 13.11 10.33
CA LEU A 50 13.70 11.82 9.82
C LEU A 50 13.75 11.74 8.30
N ARG A 51 13.39 12.82 7.60
CA ARG A 51 13.46 12.87 6.14
C ARG A 51 14.91 12.82 5.64
N GLU A 52 15.80 13.58 6.26
CA GLU A 52 17.20 13.70 5.82
C GLU A 52 18.05 12.46 6.15
N ASP A 53 17.92 11.96 7.38
CA ASP A 53 18.77 10.87 7.89
C ASP A 53 18.19 9.48 7.56
N PHE A 54 16.86 9.38 7.39
CA PHE A 54 16.18 8.11 7.18
C PHE A 54 15.37 8.03 5.89
N ASN A 55 15.39 9.04 5.01
CA ASN A 55 14.53 9.08 3.83
C ASN A 55 13.04 8.84 4.18
N TYR A 56 12.64 9.17 5.41
CA TYR A 56 11.28 8.91 5.90
C TYR A 56 10.33 9.97 5.35
N SER A 57 9.39 9.54 4.51
CA SER A 57 8.33 10.39 3.98
C SER A 57 7.07 10.28 4.83
N SER A 58 6.49 11.42 5.21
CA SER A 58 5.16 11.47 5.83
C SER A 58 4.04 11.25 4.81
N ALA A 59 4.33 10.91 3.55
CA ALA A 59 3.30 10.70 2.53
C ALA A 59 2.38 9.51 2.85
N SER A 60 2.90 8.49 3.52
CA SER A 60 2.22 7.23 3.84
C SER A 60 1.39 7.28 5.13
N ASN A 61 1.62 8.25 6.03
CA ASN A 61 0.81 8.43 7.23
C ASN A 61 0.71 9.88 7.70
N ALA A 62 -0.41 10.18 8.34
CA ALA A 62 -0.79 11.50 8.80
C ALA A 62 -0.19 11.90 10.16
N ARG A 63 0.92 11.28 10.57
CA ARG A 63 1.52 11.53 11.89
C ARG A 63 1.81 13.02 12.04
N SER A 64 1.32 13.61 13.13
CA SER A 64 1.50 15.03 13.45
C SER A 64 2.49 15.27 14.59
N SER A 65 2.82 14.23 15.37
CA SER A 65 3.68 14.31 16.56
C SER A 65 4.44 13.02 16.84
N GLY A 66 5.38 13.07 17.80
CA GLY A 66 6.17 11.92 18.23
C GLY A 66 7.35 11.62 17.30
N PHE A 67 7.80 12.58 16.49
CA PHE A 67 8.88 12.38 15.53
C PHE A 67 10.22 12.11 16.20
N LYS A 68 10.51 12.77 17.33
CA LYS A 68 11.72 12.48 18.13
C LYS A 68 11.77 11.02 18.60
N PHE A 69 10.63 10.54 19.09
CA PHE A 69 10.48 9.17 19.55
C PHE A 69 10.72 8.20 18.39
N LEU A 70 10.06 8.42 17.26
CA LEU A 70 10.23 7.58 16.06
C LEU A 70 11.69 7.59 15.58
N TYR A 71 12.32 8.76 15.48
CA TYR A 71 13.72 8.92 15.08
C TYR A 71 14.65 8.06 15.94
N SER A 72 14.45 8.03 17.26
CA SER A 72 15.27 7.22 18.17
C SER A 72 15.13 5.70 17.96
N ARG A 73 14.05 5.25 17.30
CA ARG A 73 13.71 3.83 17.13
C ARG A 73 13.89 3.31 15.70
N LEU A 74 13.93 4.18 14.69
CA LEU A 74 14.19 3.81 13.30
C LEU A 74 15.62 3.30 13.03
N ASN A 75 16.48 3.23 14.05
CA ASN A 75 17.78 2.58 13.91
C ASN A 75 17.68 1.04 13.74
N LYS A 76 16.61 0.42 14.26
CA LYS A 76 16.35 -1.03 14.14
C LYS A 76 14.86 -1.32 13.92
N PRO A 77 14.30 -0.91 12.77
CA PRO A 77 12.93 -1.26 12.45
C PRO A 77 12.83 -2.77 12.19
N MET A 78 11.69 -3.35 12.55
CA MET A 78 11.36 -4.75 12.28
C MET A 78 10.29 -4.81 11.20
N THR A 79 10.48 -5.73 10.26
CA THR A 79 9.51 -5.99 9.19
C THR A 79 8.72 -7.23 9.55
N PHE A 80 7.39 -7.11 9.52
CA PHE A 80 6.48 -8.24 9.69
C PHE A 80 5.62 -8.40 8.44
N VAL A 81 5.33 -9.64 8.07
CA VAL A 81 4.47 -10.01 6.93
C VAL A 81 3.53 -11.14 7.33
N TRP A 82 2.33 -11.20 6.74
CA TRP A 82 1.37 -12.28 6.95
C TRP A 82 0.32 -12.29 5.82
N GLY A 83 -0.55 -13.31 5.82
CA GLY A 83 -1.54 -13.57 4.78
C GLY A 83 -1.17 -14.74 3.88
N GLU A 84 -1.64 -14.73 2.64
CA GLU A 84 -1.33 -15.77 1.66
C GLU A 84 0.18 -15.84 1.37
N SER A 85 0.65 -17.04 1.04
CA SER A 85 2.07 -17.37 0.95
C SER A 85 2.53 -17.84 -0.42
N GLY A 86 1.59 -17.98 -1.37
CA GLY A 86 1.91 -18.30 -2.75
C GLY A 86 2.85 -17.26 -3.36
N GLU A 87 3.49 -17.63 -4.47
CA GLU A 87 4.27 -16.70 -5.29
C GLU A 87 5.47 -16.04 -4.55
N GLY A 88 5.87 -16.57 -3.39
CA GLY A 88 6.96 -16.03 -2.59
C GLY A 88 6.66 -14.71 -1.87
N ARG A 89 5.39 -14.29 -1.83
CA ARG A 89 4.99 -12.96 -1.35
C ARG A 89 5.26 -12.66 0.12
N LEU A 90 5.58 -13.67 0.93
CA LEU A 90 6.03 -13.45 2.32
C LEU A 90 7.56 -13.35 2.45
N GLY A 91 8.32 -13.53 1.36
CA GLY A 91 9.79 -13.38 1.36
C GLY A 91 10.53 -14.38 2.26
N ARG A 92 9.85 -15.40 2.77
CA ARG A 92 10.44 -16.47 3.57
C ARG A 92 9.62 -17.75 3.49
N PRO A 93 10.25 -18.92 3.69
CA PRO A 93 9.53 -20.17 3.87
C PRO A 93 8.60 -20.09 5.10
N ILE A 94 7.36 -20.53 4.95
CA ILE A 94 6.49 -20.80 6.09
C ILE A 94 6.76 -22.22 6.58
N SER A 95 6.97 -22.38 7.89
CA SER A 95 7.00 -23.70 8.51
C SER A 95 5.67 -24.43 8.30
N LYS A 96 5.69 -25.58 7.63
CA LYS A 96 4.52 -26.47 7.52
C LYS A 96 4.11 -26.89 8.94
N ARG A 97 3.05 -26.30 9.50
CA ARG A 97 2.57 -26.69 10.83
C ARG A 97 2.10 -28.15 10.81
N ARG A 98 2.45 -28.91 11.85
CA ARG A 98 1.82 -30.21 12.15
C ARG A 98 0.38 -29.97 12.56
N GLY A 99 -0.55 -30.19 11.65
CA GLY A 99 -1.98 -30.07 11.89
C GLY A 99 -2.77 -29.93 10.60
N ARG A 100 -4.09 -30.16 10.65
CA ARG A 100 -5.03 -29.97 9.53
C ARG A 100 -5.23 -28.49 9.16
N SER A 101 -4.16 -27.70 9.12
CA SER A 101 -4.21 -26.32 8.65
C SER A 101 -4.42 -26.37 7.14
N MET A 102 -5.67 -26.17 6.73
CA MET A 102 -6.05 -26.09 5.34
C MET A 102 -5.73 -24.68 4.84
N GLY A 103 -4.56 -24.50 4.24
CA GLY A 103 -4.26 -23.28 3.49
C GLY A 103 -2.78 -22.96 3.36
N SER A 104 -2.43 -22.36 2.22
CA SER A 104 -1.18 -21.65 1.95
C SER A 104 -1.19 -20.24 2.56
N SER A 105 -1.57 -20.10 3.84
CA SER A 105 -1.70 -18.80 4.51
C SER A 105 -1.06 -18.79 5.90
N GLN A 106 -0.53 -17.62 6.25
CA GLN A 106 0.09 -17.26 7.52
C GLN A 106 -0.85 -16.30 8.26
N TYR A 107 -1.60 -16.78 9.26
CA TYR A 107 -2.69 -16.00 9.88
C TYR A 107 -2.26 -14.98 10.94
N TRP A 108 -0.97 -14.88 11.24
CA TRP A 108 -0.41 -13.89 12.17
C TRP A 108 0.90 -13.31 11.65
N PRO A 109 1.28 -12.10 12.06
CA PRO A 109 2.56 -11.48 11.74
C PRO A 109 3.75 -12.41 12.05
N ILE A 110 4.57 -12.66 11.04
CA ILE A 110 5.88 -13.29 11.17
C ILE A 110 6.96 -12.27 10.80
N GLN A 111 8.04 -12.27 11.56
CA GLN A 111 9.16 -11.38 11.26
C GLN A 111 9.86 -11.83 9.97
N LEU A 112 10.15 -10.87 9.10
CA LEU A 112 10.97 -11.01 7.91
C LEU A 112 12.26 -10.23 8.13
N ASP A 113 13.39 -10.94 8.05
CA ASP A 113 14.71 -10.31 8.16
C ASP A 113 15.15 -9.78 6.79
N ILE A 114 15.62 -8.53 6.77
CA ILE A 114 16.19 -7.86 5.59
C ILE A 114 17.57 -7.36 6.02
N PRO A 115 18.61 -8.20 5.86
CA PRO A 115 19.92 -7.96 6.47
C PRO A 115 20.52 -6.61 6.07
N GLY A 116 21.02 -5.86 7.05
CA GLY A 116 21.73 -4.61 6.83
C GLY A 116 20.85 -3.43 6.39
N CYS A 117 19.53 -3.58 6.41
CA CYS A 117 18.60 -2.58 5.88
C CYS A 117 17.73 -1.98 6.98
N ARG A 118 17.52 -0.66 6.93
CA ARG A 118 16.54 0.05 7.78
C ARG A 118 15.36 0.43 6.90
N VAL A 119 14.35 -0.44 6.88
CA VAL A 119 13.15 -0.21 6.07
C VAL A 119 12.31 0.89 6.70
N VAL A 120 11.90 1.86 5.87
CA VAL A 120 11.12 3.02 6.29
C VAL A 120 9.73 3.08 5.63
N GLU A 121 9.56 2.41 4.49
CA GLU A 121 8.28 2.30 3.79
C GLU A 121 8.10 0.89 3.23
N LEU A 122 6.86 0.39 3.27
CA LEU A 122 6.44 -0.83 2.60
C LEU A 122 5.34 -0.46 1.61
N ALA A 123 5.41 -1.00 0.41
CA ALA A 123 4.33 -1.02 -0.57
C ALA A 123 4.03 -2.48 -0.93
N CYS A 124 2.76 -2.74 -1.24
CA CYS A 124 2.25 -4.08 -1.44
C CYS A 124 1.63 -4.17 -2.83
N GLY A 125 2.10 -5.10 -3.66
CA GLY A 125 1.48 -5.45 -4.94
C GLY A 125 0.58 -6.67 -4.79
N GLY A 126 -0.05 -7.11 -5.89
CA GLY A 126 -0.97 -8.27 -5.89
C GLY A 126 -0.33 -9.58 -5.43
N TRP A 127 0.96 -9.78 -5.73
CA TRP A 127 1.73 -10.98 -5.35
C TRP A 127 3.14 -10.68 -4.83
N SER A 128 3.39 -9.43 -4.42
CA SER A 128 4.72 -8.97 -4.02
C SER A 128 4.68 -7.89 -2.95
N PHE A 129 5.85 -7.60 -2.40
CA PHE A 129 6.13 -6.39 -1.67
C PHE A 129 7.34 -5.69 -2.25
N SER A 130 7.33 -4.37 -2.08
CA SER A 130 8.49 -3.51 -2.25
C SER A 130 8.75 -2.78 -0.93
N ALA A 131 9.99 -2.79 -0.47
CA ALA A 131 10.44 -2.09 0.73
C ALA A 131 11.43 -0.99 0.33
N LEU A 132 11.20 0.23 0.81
CA LEU A 132 12.15 1.33 0.66
C LEU A 132 12.95 1.46 1.96
N ASP A 133 14.28 1.41 1.85
CA ASP A 133 15.16 1.64 2.98
C ASP A 133 15.59 3.10 3.15
N SER A 134 16.24 3.39 4.28
CA SER A 134 16.71 4.73 4.63
C SER A 134 17.73 5.31 3.66
N ASP A 135 18.41 4.46 2.87
CA ASP A 135 19.42 4.88 1.91
C ASP A 135 18.81 5.14 0.52
N GLY A 136 17.48 4.95 0.38
CA GLY A 136 16.74 5.11 -0.86
C GLY A 136 16.85 3.93 -1.81
N GLN A 137 17.18 2.73 -1.29
CA GLN A 137 17.23 1.51 -2.08
C GLN A 137 15.91 0.74 -1.97
N ILE A 138 15.52 0.10 -3.07
CA ILE A 138 14.34 -0.75 -3.13
C ILE A 138 14.75 -2.20 -2.91
N HIS A 139 14.04 -2.90 -2.02
CA HIS A 139 14.11 -4.34 -1.82
C HIS A 139 12.78 -4.97 -2.18
N VAL A 140 12.78 -6.00 -3.01
CA VAL A 140 11.57 -6.67 -3.50
C VAL A 140 11.54 -8.13 -3.10
N TRP A 141 10.33 -8.67 -2.91
CA TRP A 141 10.09 -10.11 -2.83
C TRP A 141 8.69 -10.44 -3.34
N GLY A 142 8.47 -11.69 -3.71
CA GLY A 142 7.29 -12.14 -4.45
C GLY A 142 7.48 -12.07 -5.97
N GLN A 143 6.39 -11.99 -6.71
CA GLN A 143 6.40 -11.82 -8.17
C GLN A 143 5.41 -10.73 -8.60
N LEU A 144 5.58 -10.22 -9.82
CA LEU A 144 4.69 -9.18 -10.35
C LEU A 144 3.44 -9.81 -10.99
N GLU A 145 3.59 -10.89 -11.74
CA GLU A 145 2.48 -11.56 -12.42
C GLU A 145 2.33 -13.01 -11.94
N SER A 146 1.08 -13.47 -11.77
CA SER A 146 0.83 -14.88 -11.44
C SER A 146 1.25 -15.79 -12.60
N GLY A 147 1.97 -16.86 -12.31
CA GLY A 147 2.43 -17.78 -13.34
C GLY A 147 3.68 -18.56 -12.91
N TYR A 148 4.17 -19.38 -13.84
CA TYR A 148 5.39 -20.17 -13.64
C TYR A 148 6.56 -19.54 -14.40
N GLY A 149 7.47 -18.87 -13.68
CA GLY A 149 8.80 -18.51 -14.18
C GLY A 149 9.81 -19.62 -13.90
N LEU A 150 10.71 -19.91 -14.84
CA LEU A 150 11.75 -20.92 -14.62
C LEU A 150 12.83 -20.39 -13.68
N THR A 151 13.52 -21.30 -12.99
CA THR A 151 14.66 -20.91 -12.13
C THR A 151 15.80 -20.29 -12.92
N ARG A 152 15.95 -20.64 -14.20
CA ARG A 152 16.98 -20.09 -15.09
C ARG A 152 16.63 -18.74 -15.69
N ASP A 153 15.35 -18.38 -15.70
CA ASP A 153 14.90 -17.09 -16.19
C ASP A 153 15.42 -16.01 -15.23
N GLY A 154 15.96 -14.92 -15.75
CA GLY A 154 16.36 -13.81 -14.90
C GLY A 154 15.15 -12.99 -14.46
N PHE A 155 15.39 -11.93 -13.69
CA PHE A 155 14.33 -11.05 -13.22
C PHE A 155 13.77 -10.11 -14.29
N SER A 156 14.20 -10.25 -15.55
CA SER A 156 13.58 -9.65 -16.74
C SER A 156 12.13 -10.09 -16.96
N HIS A 157 11.75 -11.29 -16.48
CA HIS A 157 10.39 -11.80 -16.59
C HIS A 157 9.55 -11.45 -15.35
N ASN A 158 8.32 -10.99 -15.57
CA ASN A 158 7.40 -10.57 -14.51
C ASN A 158 6.86 -11.71 -13.63
N THR A 159 6.92 -12.95 -14.11
CA THR A 159 6.55 -14.18 -13.37
C THR A 159 7.72 -14.72 -12.53
N LYS A 160 8.92 -14.12 -12.61
CA LYS A 160 10.07 -14.58 -11.84
C LYS A 160 9.88 -14.28 -10.34
N GLN A 161 9.84 -15.33 -9.55
CA GLN A 161 9.68 -15.23 -8.10
C GLN A 161 11.00 -14.83 -7.39
N ALA A 162 10.94 -13.74 -6.62
CA ALA A 162 11.91 -13.41 -5.58
C ALA A 162 11.47 -14.04 -4.24
N SER A 163 11.98 -15.23 -3.92
CA SER A 163 11.55 -16.00 -2.73
C SER A 163 12.02 -15.42 -1.38
N ARG A 164 12.94 -14.46 -1.43
CA ARG A 164 13.50 -13.71 -0.30
C ARG A 164 13.65 -12.24 -0.71
N PRO A 165 13.81 -11.31 0.24
CA PRO A 165 14.16 -9.93 -0.06
C PRO A 165 15.43 -9.86 -0.92
N LEU A 166 15.32 -9.19 -2.06
CA LEU A 166 16.42 -8.90 -2.99
C LEU A 166 16.46 -7.40 -3.26
N ARG A 167 17.67 -6.82 -3.27
CA ARG A 167 17.84 -5.40 -3.58
C ARG A 167 17.82 -5.19 -5.08
N LEU A 168 17.16 -4.12 -5.55
CA LEU A 168 17.25 -3.69 -6.94
C LEU A 168 18.53 -2.87 -7.15
N GLY A 169 19.35 -3.26 -8.13
CA GLY A 169 20.59 -2.57 -8.50
C GLY A 169 20.34 -1.29 -9.30
N LEU A 170 19.72 -0.28 -8.68
CA LEU A 170 19.39 0.99 -9.33
C LEU A 170 20.53 2.02 -9.21
N PRO A 171 20.71 2.91 -10.20
CA PRO A 171 21.75 3.95 -10.18
C PRO A 171 21.36 5.20 -9.37
N THR A 172 20.13 5.27 -8.85
CA THR A 172 19.56 6.46 -8.19
C THR A 172 18.98 6.11 -6.82
N ARG A 173 18.73 7.15 -6.00
CA ARG A 173 18.05 7.02 -4.71
C ARG A 173 16.57 7.30 -4.85
N ILE A 174 15.76 6.37 -4.41
CA ILE A 174 14.31 6.44 -4.46
C ILE A 174 13.76 7.16 -3.23
N LYS A 175 12.74 7.99 -3.43
CA LYS A 175 12.07 8.80 -2.41
C LYS A 175 10.70 8.24 -2.02
N ALA A 176 9.97 7.65 -2.97
CA ALA A 176 8.64 7.10 -2.74
C ALA A 176 8.36 5.95 -3.70
N ILE A 177 7.56 4.98 -3.26
CA ILE A 177 7.15 3.82 -4.05
C ILE A 177 5.63 3.65 -3.98
N SER A 178 5.02 3.18 -5.06
CA SER A 178 3.61 2.78 -5.09
C SER A 178 3.46 1.56 -5.98
N CYS A 179 2.66 0.58 -5.55
CA CYS A 179 2.49 -0.69 -6.24
C CYS A 179 1.08 -0.78 -6.82
N GLY A 180 0.97 -1.15 -8.09
CA GLY A 180 -0.28 -1.61 -8.66
C GLY A 180 -0.47 -3.11 -8.43
N ARG A 181 -1.36 -3.74 -9.19
CA ARG A 181 -1.56 -5.20 -9.07
C ARG A 181 -0.30 -5.98 -9.45
N ASN A 182 0.28 -5.67 -10.61
CA ASN A 182 1.36 -6.43 -11.24
C ASN A 182 2.48 -5.54 -11.81
N PHE A 183 2.59 -4.32 -11.31
CA PHE A 183 3.66 -3.39 -11.62
C PHE A 183 3.94 -2.49 -10.42
N THR A 184 5.05 -1.75 -10.45
CA THR A 184 5.40 -0.76 -9.43
C THR A 184 5.85 0.53 -10.10
N THR A 185 5.55 1.67 -9.47
CA THR A 185 6.05 2.99 -9.87
C THR A 185 6.80 3.60 -8.69
N ALA A 186 7.90 4.30 -8.96
CA ALA A 186 8.69 4.97 -7.94
C ALA A 186 9.09 6.38 -8.37
N LEU A 187 9.26 7.26 -7.39
CA LEU A 187 9.76 8.62 -7.57
C LEU A 187 11.16 8.70 -6.98
N ASP A 188 12.15 9.14 -7.76
CA ASP A 188 13.50 9.32 -7.26
C ASP A 188 13.75 10.74 -6.68
N HIS A 189 14.91 10.95 -6.06
CA HIS A 189 15.30 12.24 -5.48
C HIS A 189 15.54 13.32 -6.53
N GLN A 190 15.77 12.93 -7.79
CA GLN A 190 15.86 13.82 -8.93
C GLN A 190 14.49 14.01 -9.60
N GLY A 191 13.41 13.56 -8.96
CA GLY A 191 12.02 13.60 -9.42
C GLY A 191 11.73 12.83 -10.72
N LYS A 192 12.61 11.90 -11.12
CA LYS A 192 12.35 11.00 -12.25
C LYS A 192 11.37 9.91 -11.82
N ILE A 193 10.54 9.49 -12.77
CA ILE A 193 9.53 8.44 -12.58
C ILE A 193 10.09 7.12 -13.08
N TRP A 194 10.20 6.15 -12.18
CA TRP A 194 10.66 4.80 -12.48
C TRP A 194 9.47 3.85 -12.51
N CYS A 195 9.40 2.99 -13.52
CA CYS A 195 8.36 2.00 -13.73
C CYS A 195 8.98 0.60 -13.76
N PHE A 196 8.31 -0.34 -13.10
CA PHE A 196 8.74 -1.72 -12.94
C PHE A 196 7.61 -2.65 -13.42
N ASN A 197 7.71 -3.12 -14.65
CA ASN A 197 6.87 -4.20 -15.19
C ASN A 197 7.54 -5.57 -15.02
N SER A 198 8.86 -5.56 -14.78
CA SER A 198 9.69 -6.66 -14.29
C SER A 198 10.68 -6.09 -13.27
N TRP A 199 11.30 -6.94 -12.45
CA TRP A 199 12.29 -6.48 -11.47
C TRP A 199 13.67 -6.19 -12.10
N GLY A 200 13.97 -6.85 -13.21
CA GLY A 200 15.26 -6.80 -13.88
C GLY A 200 15.39 -5.73 -14.96
N ARG A 201 14.29 -5.26 -15.56
CA ARG A 201 14.30 -4.27 -16.65
C ARG A 201 13.43 -3.04 -16.33
N PRO A 202 13.73 -2.28 -15.26
CA PRO A 202 12.99 -1.06 -14.97
C PRO A 202 13.21 -0.01 -16.05
N PHE A 203 12.26 0.92 -16.22
CA PHE A 203 12.43 2.04 -17.12
C PHE A 203 12.08 3.36 -16.47
N VAL A 204 12.77 4.42 -16.91
CA VAL A 204 12.42 5.79 -16.56
C VAL A 204 11.40 6.31 -17.57
N PHE A 205 10.24 6.75 -17.10
CA PHE A 205 9.24 7.36 -17.97
C PHE A 205 9.50 8.86 -18.10
N HIS A 206 9.99 9.28 -19.26
CA HIS A 206 10.37 10.65 -19.56
C HIS A 206 9.37 11.30 -20.52
N ALA A 207 8.31 11.88 -19.94
CA ALA A 207 7.30 12.66 -20.64
C ALA A 207 7.57 14.17 -20.50
N ASN A 208 7.18 14.97 -21.49
CA ASN A 208 7.36 16.43 -21.43
C ASN A 208 6.59 17.06 -20.26
N ALA A 209 5.46 16.46 -19.88
CA ALA A 209 4.68 16.87 -18.71
C ALA A 209 5.46 16.79 -17.38
N PHE A 210 6.56 16.04 -17.33
CA PHE A 210 7.37 15.83 -16.12
C PHE A 210 8.67 16.66 -16.13
N ASP A 211 8.83 17.59 -17.09
CA ASP A 211 10.02 18.42 -17.18
C ASP A 211 10.15 19.34 -15.96
N GLN A 212 11.20 19.10 -15.17
CA GLN A 212 11.50 19.81 -13.94
C GLN A 212 12.20 21.15 -14.15
N SER A 213 12.50 21.54 -15.39
CA SER A 213 12.91 22.90 -15.71
C SER A 213 11.87 23.93 -15.23
N ASN A 214 10.60 23.52 -15.17
CA ASN A 214 9.52 24.27 -14.57
C ASN A 214 9.16 23.73 -13.16
N PRO A 215 9.36 24.52 -12.08
CA PRO A 215 8.99 24.12 -10.71
C PRO A 215 7.51 23.71 -10.55
N ASP A 216 6.61 24.25 -11.38
CA ASP A 216 5.19 23.90 -11.39
C ASP A 216 4.94 22.44 -11.82
N ASN A 217 5.83 21.89 -12.63
CA ASN A 217 5.76 20.50 -13.11
C ASN A 217 6.42 19.51 -12.14
N ALA A 218 7.04 19.97 -11.05
CA ALA A 218 7.71 19.09 -10.10
C ALA A 218 6.74 18.04 -9.55
N ILE A 219 7.07 16.76 -9.72
CA ILE A 219 6.23 15.67 -9.24
C ILE A 219 6.38 15.54 -7.72
N ILE A 220 5.24 15.59 -7.02
CA ILE A 220 5.18 15.55 -5.56
C ILE A 220 4.65 14.21 -5.02
N GLN A 221 3.93 13.46 -5.84
CA GLN A 221 3.38 12.14 -5.49
C GLN A 221 3.36 11.23 -6.72
N VAL A 222 3.74 9.96 -6.52
CA VAL A 222 3.43 8.82 -7.39
C VAL A 222 2.37 7.96 -6.71
N GLU A 223 1.39 7.49 -7.46
CA GLU A 223 0.30 6.68 -6.94
C GLU A 223 -0.09 5.63 -7.99
N CYS A 224 -0.18 4.37 -7.61
CA CYS A 224 -0.64 3.30 -8.49
C CYS A 224 -2.09 2.97 -8.14
N GLY A 225 -2.95 2.97 -9.14
CA GLY A 225 -4.21 2.23 -9.08
C GLY A 225 -3.95 0.76 -9.34
N TRP A 226 -5.03 0.00 -9.46
CA TRP A 226 -4.92 -1.44 -9.68
C TRP A 226 -4.24 -1.79 -11.01
N THR A 227 -4.55 -1.02 -12.06
CA THR A 227 -4.12 -1.27 -13.45
C THR A 227 -3.38 -0.10 -14.10
N PHE A 228 -3.30 1.07 -13.45
CA PHE A 228 -2.70 2.27 -14.00
C PHE A 228 -1.83 3.00 -12.97
N SER A 229 -0.90 3.82 -13.44
CA SER A 229 -0.10 4.73 -12.62
C SER A 229 -0.61 6.16 -12.74
N ALA A 230 -0.45 6.93 -11.69
CA ALA A 230 -0.78 8.34 -11.60
C ALA A 230 0.37 9.13 -10.96
N VAL A 231 0.52 10.38 -11.39
CA VAL A 231 1.38 11.36 -10.70
C VAL A 231 0.65 12.65 -10.46
N LEU A 232 0.94 13.28 -9.33
CA LEU A 232 0.49 14.62 -8.98
C LEU A 232 1.69 15.57 -9.01
N ASN A 233 1.54 16.70 -9.70
CA ASN A 233 2.56 17.73 -9.74
C ASN A 233 2.28 18.88 -8.75
N ALA A 234 3.26 19.77 -8.56
CA ALA A 234 3.19 20.88 -7.63
C ALA A 234 2.07 21.89 -7.92
N SER A 235 1.60 21.99 -9.17
CA SER A 235 0.43 22.79 -9.54
C SER A 235 -0.92 22.15 -9.22
N GLY A 236 -0.95 20.88 -8.82
CA GLY A 236 -2.19 20.15 -8.59
C GLY A 236 -2.78 19.48 -9.85
N ASN A 237 -2.00 19.39 -10.93
CA ASN A 237 -2.39 18.60 -12.11
C ASN A 237 -2.06 17.13 -11.88
N VAL A 238 -2.95 16.25 -12.37
CA VAL A 238 -2.77 14.80 -12.31
C VAL A 238 -2.61 14.24 -13.72
N PHE A 239 -1.65 13.35 -13.87
CA PHE A 239 -1.39 12.63 -15.12
C PHE A 239 -1.47 11.13 -14.86
N VAL A 240 -2.10 10.40 -15.76
CA VAL A 240 -2.29 8.94 -15.63
C VAL A 240 -1.84 8.21 -16.89
N TRP A 241 -1.38 6.98 -16.73
CA TRP A 241 -1.08 6.08 -17.85
C TRP A 241 -1.25 4.64 -17.39
N ASN A 242 -1.58 3.75 -18.32
CA ASN A 242 -1.51 2.31 -18.09
C ASN A 242 -0.11 1.82 -18.49
N PRO A 243 0.68 1.21 -17.59
CA PRO A 243 2.03 0.75 -17.91
C PRO A 243 2.05 -0.55 -18.75
N LEU A 244 0.91 -1.23 -18.88
CA LEU A 244 0.77 -2.52 -19.58
C LEU A 244 -0.08 -2.41 -20.85
N GLU A 245 -0.93 -1.40 -20.96
CA GLU A 245 -1.83 -1.17 -22.10
C GLU A 245 -1.63 0.22 -22.73
N GLY A 246 -2.26 0.45 -23.88
CA GLY A 246 -2.24 1.74 -24.56
C GLY A 246 -0.86 2.15 -25.08
N PRO A 247 -0.61 3.45 -25.29
CA PRO A 247 0.64 3.93 -25.90
C PRO A 247 1.90 3.55 -25.10
N VAL A 248 1.84 3.61 -23.77
CA VAL A 248 2.97 3.23 -22.90
C VAL A 248 3.18 1.72 -22.93
N GLY A 249 2.14 0.92 -22.71
CA GLY A 249 2.23 -0.53 -22.76
C GLY A 249 2.73 -1.07 -24.11
N THR A 250 2.30 -0.45 -25.22
CA THR A 250 2.77 -0.80 -26.57
C THR A 250 4.27 -0.55 -26.70
N ALA A 251 4.75 0.65 -26.32
CA ALA A 251 6.16 1.00 -26.40
C ALA A 251 7.05 0.12 -25.50
N VAL A 252 6.55 -0.26 -24.30
CA VAL A 252 7.23 -1.22 -23.43
C VAL A 252 7.29 -2.59 -24.07
N THR A 253 6.19 -3.09 -24.63
CA THR A 253 6.13 -4.40 -25.30
C THR A 253 7.10 -4.47 -26.48
N GLU A 254 7.16 -3.43 -27.31
CA GLU A 254 8.12 -3.34 -28.42
C GLU A 254 9.57 -3.36 -27.93
N ARG A 255 9.85 -2.68 -26.81
CA ARG A 255 11.18 -2.66 -26.21
C ARG A 255 11.57 -4.01 -25.62
N GLU A 256 10.67 -4.67 -24.90
CA GLU A 256 10.92 -6.01 -24.35
C GLU A 256 11.16 -7.03 -25.48
N ALA A 257 10.37 -6.98 -26.55
CA ALA A 257 10.59 -7.82 -27.72
C ALA A 257 11.96 -7.56 -28.38
N ALA A 258 12.47 -6.32 -28.38
CA ALA A 258 13.81 -6.03 -28.87
C ALA A 258 14.90 -6.65 -27.99
N PHE A 259 14.74 -6.64 -26.66
CA PHE A 259 15.67 -7.28 -25.74
C PHE A 259 15.68 -8.81 -25.86
N ASP A 260 14.51 -9.42 -26.06
CA ASP A 260 14.39 -10.87 -26.18
C ASP A 260 14.98 -11.42 -27.49
N ASN A 261 15.25 -10.55 -28.47
CA ASN A 261 15.91 -10.88 -29.74
C ASN A 261 17.43 -10.67 -29.73
N LEU A 262 18.03 -10.29 -28.59
CA LEU A 262 19.48 -10.15 -28.46
C LEU A 262 20.21 -11.50 -28.57
N GLN A 263 21.49 -11.46 -28.95
CA GLN A 263 22.35 -12.65 -28.94
C GLN A 263 22.63 -13.08 -27.49
N GLU A 264 22.97 -14.36 -27.27
CA GLU A 264 23.10 -14.94 -25.92
C GLU A 264 24.05 -14.15 -24.99
N ASP A 265 25.17 -13.64 -25.51
CA ASP A 265 26.13 -12.86 -24.72
C ASP A 265 25.51 -11.54 -24.23
N ASP A 266 24.84 -10.80 -25.12
CA ASP A 266 24.17 -9.54 -24.79
C ASP A 266 22.88 -9.75 -23.96
N ALA A 267 22.22 -10.91 -24.13
CA ALA A 267 20.99 -11.26 -23.42
C ALA A 267 21.24 -11.43 -21.91
N ASN A 268 22.43 -11.92 -21.52
CA ASN A 268 22.79 -12.10 -20.11
C ASN A 268 22.86 -10.77 -19.34
N ASP A 269 23.29 -9.69 -20.01
CA ASP A 269 23.41 -8.35 -19.41
C ASP A 269 22.05 -7.71 -19.14
N VAL A 270 21.03 -8.09 -19.91
CA VAL A 270 19.66 -7.55 -19.78
C VAL A 270 18.71 -8.50 -19.04
N ASN A 271 19.17 -9.68 -18.61
CA ASN A 271 18.32 -10.69 -17.98
C ASN A 271 17.94 -10.35 -16.53
N GLY A 272 18.62 -9.38 -15.89
CA GLY A 272 18.35 -9.07 -14.48
C GLY A 272 18.81 -10.18 -13.54
N ASN A 273 20.00 -10.74 -13.76
CA ASN A 273 20.51 -11.83 -12.92
C ASN A 273 20.68 -11.38 -11.46
N GLU A 274 20.49 -12.31 -10.51
CA GLU A 274 20.76 -12.06 -9.10
C GLU A 274 22.23 -12.38 -8.77
N ILE A 275 22.94 -11.41 -8.21
CA ILE A 275 24.32 -11.55 -7.72
C ILE A 275 24.37 -11.02 -6.29
N ASP A 276 24.78 -11.86 -5.33
CA ASP A 276 24.91 -11.51 -3.91
C ASP A 276 23.66 -10.84 -3.30
N GLY A 277 22.46 -11.31 -3.69
CA GLY A 277 21.19 -10.75 -3.23
C GLY A 277 20.80 -9.42 -3.88
N ILE A 278 21.44 -9.04 -4.98
CA ILE A 278 21.15 -7.85 -5.77
C ILE A 278 20.71 -8.28 -7.17
N ILE A 279 19.51 -7.87 -7.58
CA ILE A 279 19.04 -7.98 -8.95
C ILE A 279 19.81 -6.94 -9.78
N GLN A 280 20.60 -7.40 -10.75
CA GLN A 280 21.37 -6.54 -11.64
C GLN A 280 20.43 -5.88 -12.67
N CYS A 281 19.82 -4.76 -12.29
CA CYS A 281 18.83 -4.09 -13.14
C CYS A 281 19.47 -3.52 -14.42
N HIS A 282 18.84 -3.80 -15.56
CA HIS A 282 19.11 -3.13 -16.83
C HIS A 282 18.08 -2.03 -17.05
N SER A 283 18.42 -0.79 -16.68
CA SER A 283 17.52 0.35 -16.82
C SER A 283 17.55 0.96 -18.22
N TRP A 284 16.39 1.38 -18.73
CA TRP A 284 16.26 2.11 -20.00
C TRP A 284 15.30 3.31 -19.88
N GLU A 285 15.22 4.15 -20.91
CA GLU A 285 14.34 5.34 -20.90
C GLU A 285 13.23 5.22 -21.95
N LEU A 286 12.00 5.47 -21.51
CA LEU A 286 10.84 5.62 -22.39
C LEU A 286 10.62 7.11 -22.69
N GLN A 287 10.75 7.48 -23.96
CA GLN A 287 10.57 8.85 -24.45
C GLN A 287 9.58 8.87 -25.62
N GLY A 288 8.98 10.03 -25.90
CA GLY A 288 8.09 10.22 -27.06
C GLY A 288 6.65 9.75 -26.86
N VAL A 289 6.28 9.33 -25.65
CA VAL A 289 4.92 8.98 -25.25
C VAL A 289 4.48 9.90 -24.12
N GLU A 290 3.26 10.42 -24.17
CA GLU A 290 2.71 11.33 -23.15
C GLU A 290 1.64 10.62 -22.30
N PRO A 291 1.59 10.87 -20.99
CA PRO A 291 0.50 10.43 -20.14
C PRO A 291 -0.78 11.22 -20.42
N LEU A 292 -1.93 10.66 -20.04
CA LEU A 292 -3.21 11.35 -20.09
C LEU A 292 -3.30 12.37 -18.95
N LYS A 293 -3.43 13.65 -19.28
CA LYS A 293 -3.75 14.69 -18.29
C LYS A 293 -5.22 14.62 -17.88
N LEU A 294 -5.49 14.56 -16.58
CA LEU A 294 -6.85 14.59 -16.02
C LEU A 294 -7.47 16.00 -16.12
N PRO A 295 -8.81 16.13 -16.15
CA PRO A 295 -9.48 17.42 -16.28
C PRO A 295 -9.26 18.31 -15.04
N GLU A 296 -9.50 19.61 -15.20
CA GLU A 296 -9.49 20.56 -14.08
C GLU A 296 -10.65 20.30 -13.11
N LEU A 297 -10.46 20.73 -11.85
CA LEU A 297 -11.50 20.66 -10.83
C LEU A 297 -12.74 21.49 -11.23
N PRO A 298 -13.96 21.01 -10.92
CA PRO A 298 -15.17 21.82 -11.03
C PRO A 298 -15.13 22.97 -10.01
N ARG A 299 -16.14 23.84 -10.05
CA ARG A 299 -16.37 24.79 -8.97
C ARG A 299 -16.79 24.02 -7.71
N LEU A 300 -16.06 24.22 -6.63
CA LEU A 300 -16.29 23.58 -5.34
C LEU A 300 -16.90 24.59 -4.36
N PRO A 301 -17.72 24.14 -3.38
CA PRO A 301 -18.23 25.00 -2.32
C PRO A 301 -17.10 25.46 -1.39
N ASN A 302 -17.37 26.42 -0.50
CA ASN A 302 -16.40 26.80 0.53
C ASN A 302 -16.60 25.94 1.77
N LEU A 303 -15.58 25.15 2.14
CA LEU A 303 -15.59 24.35 3.37
C LEU A 303 -15.06 25.09 4.60
N THR A 304 -14.28 26.15 4.39
CA THR A 304 -13.61 26.92 5.44
C THR A 304 -14.00 28.39 5.36
N ASP A 305 -13.86 29.13 6.45
CA ASP A 305 -14.16 30.57 6.56
C ASP A 305 -13.13 31.44 5.79
N GLY A 306 -13.02 31.25 4.47
CA GLY A 306 -12.31 32.16 3.55
C GLY A 306 -10.80 31.93 3.35
N GLU A 307 -10.20 30.86 3.89
CA GLU A 307 -8.73 30.65 3.77
C GLU A 307 -8.28 30.22 2.37
N VAL A 308 -9.11 29.51 1.60
CA VAL A 308 -8.76 28.99 0.26
C VAL A 308 -9.80 29.43 -0.76
N THR A 309 -9.40 30.32 -1.68
CA THR A 309 -10.29 30.88 -2.70
C THR A 309 -10.33 30.06 -3.99
N GLN A 310 -9.27 29.30 -4.27
CA GLN A 310 -9.16 28.40 -5.41
C GLN A 310 -8.52 27.08 -4.95
N PRO A 311 -9.32 26.09 -4.55
CA PRO A 311 -8.81 24.81 -4.10
C PRO A 311 -8.04 24.09 -5.20
N ARG A 312 -6.95 23.43 -4.84
CA ARG A 312 -6.15 22.59 -5.76
C ARG A 312 -5.92 21.21 -5.17
N LEU A 313 -5.73 20.21 -6.01
CA LEU A 313 -5.36 18.87 -5.57
C LEU A 313 -3.97 18.89 -4.90
N VAL A 314 -3.90 18.29 -3.71
CA VAL A 314 -2.66 18.14 -2.92
C VAL A 314 -2.33 16.69 -2.61
N LYS A 315 -3.29 15.79 -2.79
CA LYS A 315 -3.09 14.34 -2.67
C LYS A 315 -4.05 13.62 -3.60
N VAL A 316 -3.62 12.49 -4.15
CA VAL A 316 -4.47 11.55 -4.87
C VAL A 316 -4.37 10.17 -4.24
N ALA A 317 -5.37 9.33 -4.47
CA ALA A 317 -5.33 7.90 -4.17
C ALA A 317 -6.08 7.15 -5.27
N ALA A 318 -5.54 6.04 -5.75
CA ALA A 318 -6.07 5.36 -6.93
C ALA A 318 -6.58 3.95 -6.60
N GLY A 319 -7.74 3.59 -7.15
CA GLY A 319 -8.30 2.24 -7.07
C GLY A 319 -8.25 1.53 -8.42
N ASP A 320 -9.14 0.58 -8.63
CA ASP A 320 -9.35 -0.07 -9.92
C ASP A 320 -10.25 0.81 -10.80
N GLN A 321 -9.64 1.44 -11.81
CA GLN A 321 -10.33 2.32 -12.77
C GLN A 321 -11.02 3.54 -12.16
N PHE A 322 -10.58 4.02 -10.99
CA PHE A 322 -10.98 5.33 -10.47
C PHE A 322 -9.84 5.97 -9.68
N ILE A 323 -9.96 7.28 -9.48
CA ILE A 323 -9.02 8.05 -8.66
C ILE A 323 -9.79 9.01 -7.74
N ILE A 324 -9.33 9.13 -6.51
CA ILE A 324 -9.81 10.07 -5.51
C ILE A 324 -8.81 11.21 -5.41
N GLY A 325 -9.30 12.44 -5.50
CA GLY A 325 -8.55 13.65 -5.28
C GLY A 325 -8.90 14.28 -3.94
N LEU A 326 -7.89 14.78 -3.24
CA LEU A 326 -8.02 15.60 -2.04
C LEU A 326 -7.45 16.99 -2.31
N THR A 327 -8.23 18.02 -1.98
CA THR A 327 -7.77 19.41 -2.10
C THR A 327 -7.16 19.96 -0.80
N ASP A 328 -6.39 21.04 -0.90
CA ASP A 328 -5.85 21.81 0.23
C ASP A 328 -6.92 22.37 1.20
N ALA A 329 -8.12 22.62 0.66
CA ALA A 329 -9.29 23.02 1.45
C ALA A 329 -10.02 21.83 2.11
N GLY A 330 -9.69 20.58 1.78
CA GLY A 330 -10.28 19.37 2.37
C GLY A 330 -11.45 18.77 1.59
N HIS A 331 -11.72 19.22 0.36
CA HIS A 331 -12.69 18.57 -0.52
C HIS A 331 -12.20 17.20 -0.97
N VAL A 332 -13.12 16.23 -0.97
CA VAL A 332 -12.94 14.91 -1.59
C VAL A 332 -13.67 14.91 -2.92
N VAL A 333 -12.96 14.59 -3.99
CA VAL A 333 -13.50 14.44 -5.34
C VAL A 333 -13.14 13.07 -5.89
N LYS A 334 -13.97 12.53 -6.78
CA LYS A 334 -13.73 11.27 -7.47
C LYS A 334 -13.74 11.50 -8.97
N LEU A 335 -12.86 10.81 -9.69
CA LEU A 335 -12.92 10.71 -11.14
C LEU A 335 -12.99 9.24 -11.54
N ASP A 336 -14.03 8.93 -12.31
CA ASP A 336 -14.17 7.66 -13.01
C ASP A 336 -13.15 7.58 -14.16
N LEU A 337 -12.38 6.50 -14.19
CA LEU A 337 -11.41 6.16 -15.22
C LEU A 337 -11.74 4.80 -15.85
N THR A 338 -13.02 4.39 -15.82
CA THR A 338 -13.54 3.32 -16.67
C THR A 338 -12.99 3.54 -18.08
N ASP A 339 -12.51 2.49 -18.74
CA ASP A 339 -11.81 2.51 -20.04
C ASP A 339 -10.31 2.81 -20.00
N ILE A 340 -9.68 3.07 -18.85
CA ILE A 340 -8.22 3.30 -18.76
C ILE A 340 -7.37 2.10 -19.23
N ASN A 341 -7.99 0.92 -19.34
CA ASN A 341 -7.36 -0.31 -19.80
C ASN A 341 -7.60 -0.59 -21.29
N THR A 342 -8.27 0.30 -22.03
CA THR A 342 -8.41 0.13 -23.48
C THR A 342 -7.16 0.62 -24.21
N PRO A 343 -6.79 0.03 -25.36
CA PRO A 343 -5.63 0.49 -26.13
C PRO A 343 -5.70 1.95 -26.57
N ASP A 344 -6.91 2.50 -26.72
CA ASP A 344 -7.17 3.89 -27.12
C ASP A 344 -7.50 4.83 -25.94
N ALA A 345 -7.34 4.37 -24.69
CA ALA A 345 -7.75 5.07 -23.46
C ALA A 345 -7.34 6.54 -23.42
N THR A 346 -6.08 6.87 -23.75
CA THR A 346 -5.57 8.25 -23.76
C THR A 346 -6.40 9.15 -24.68
N THR A 347 -6.82 8.65 -25.84
CA THR A 347 -7.62 9.41 -26.80
C THR A 347 -9.08 9.46 -26.38
N SER A 348 -9.66 8.30 -26.03
CA SER A 348 -11.08 8.18 -25.72
C SER A 348 -11.46 8.95 -24.45
N LEU A 349 -10.72 8.76 -23.34
CA LEU A 349 -10.90 9.52 -22.10
C LEU A 349 -10.59 11.00 -22.30
N GLY A 350 -9.53 11.32 -23.04
CA GLY A 350 -9.17 12.71 -23.36
C GLY A 350 -10.33 13.47 -24.05
N LEU A 351 -11.02 12.82 -25.00
CA LEU A 351 -12.20 13.39 -25.65
C LEU A 351 -13.39 13.54 -24.70
N LEU A 352 -13.61 12.58 -23.80
CA LEU A 352 -14.67 12.66 -22.79
C LEU A 352 -14.45 13.83 -21.83
N PHE A 353 -13.20 14.05 -21.40
CA PHE A 353 -12.82 15.17 -20.55
C PHE A 353 -12.98 16.51 -21.26
N GLN A 354 -12.52 16.63 -22.51
CA GLN A 354 -12.66 17.85 -23.31
C GLN A 354 -14.13 18.22 -23.54
N ARG A 355 -14.99 17.22 -23.77
CA ARG A 355 -16.44 17.42 -23.94
C ARG A 355 -17.19 17.60 -22.62
N ARG A 356 -16.49 17.54 -21.48
CA ARG A 356 -17.08 17.54 -20.12
C ARG A 356 -18.14 16.44 -19.93
N ALA A 357 -18.03 15.36 -20.68
CA ALA A 357 -18.87 14.17 -20.53
C ALA A 357 -18.43 13.31 -19.34
N ARG A 358 -17.16 13.44 -18.93
CA ARG A 358 -16.58 12.82 -17.73
C ARG A 358 -15.66 13.84 -17.06
N GLY A 359 -15.68 13.90 -15.73
CA GLY A 359 -14.95 14.90 -14.96
C GLY A 359 -15.04 14.60 -13.47
N TRP A 360 -14.32 15.39 -12.66
CA TRP A 360 -14.33 15.21 -11.21
C TRP A 360 -15.73 15.42 -10.64
N GLU A 361 -16.18 14.45 -9.88
CA GLU A 361 -17.41 14.48 -9.10
C GLU A 361 -17.07 14.84 -7.65
N TYR A 362 -17.75 15.84 -7.10
CA TYR A 362 -17.57 16.26 -5.71
C TYR A 362 -18.41 15.41 -4.77
N LEU A 363 -17.82 14.99 -3.64
CA LEU A 363 -18.46 14.13 -2.66
C LEU A 363 -18.77 14.93 -1.37
N PRO A 364 -19.96 15.56 -1.27
CA PRO A 364 -20.33 16.40 -0.13
C PRO A 364 -20.41 15.59 1.18
N LEU A 365 -20.95 14.36 1.15
CA LEU A 365 -21.02 13.46 2.30
C LEU A 365 -19.66 12.92 2.78
N PHE A 366 -18.58 13.28 2.09
CA PHE A 366 -17.21 12.99 2.48
C PHE A 366 -16.43 14.25 2.87
N SER A 367 -16.99 15.45 2.64
CA SER A 367 -16.26 16.72 2.71
C SER A 367 -16.89 17.71 3.70
N GLU A 368 -18.22 17.77 3.77
CA GLU A 368 -18.93 18.82 4.49
C GLU A 368 -19.25 18.43 5.92
N THR A 369 -18.91 19.32 6.85
CA THR A 369 -19.15 19.10 8.28
C THR A 369 -20.64 18.84 8.57
N ASN A 370 -21.53 19.63 7.97
CA ASN A 370 -22.97 19.52 8.24
C ASN A 370 -23.55 18.23 7.67
N GLU A 371 -23.19 17.85 6.44
CA GLU A 371 -23.65 16.60 5.82
C GLU A 371 -23.18 15.38 6.61
N VAL A 372 -21.92 15.35 7.04
CA VAL A 372 -21.36 14.21 7.79
C VAL A 372 -22.00 14.08 9.18
N ARG A 373 -22.31 15.19 9.85
CA ARG A 373 -23.03 15.17 11.14
C ARG A 373 -24.41 14.57 11.03
N GLU A 374 -25.04 14.70 9.88
CA GLU A 374 -26.40 14.24 9.65
C GLU A 374 -26.49 12.73 9.33
N LEU A 375 -25.34 12.03 9.25
CA LEU A 375 -25.31 10.58 9.08
C LEU A 375 -25.81 9.85 10.35
N GLU A 376 -26.56 8.78 10.15
CA GLU A 376 -27.31 8.08 11.21
C GLU A 376 -26.39 7.55 12.31
N GLU A 377 -25.20 7.07 11.94
CA GLU A 377 -24.22 6.51 12.87
C GLU A 377 -23.81 7.51 13.95
N PHE A 378 -23.69 8.80 13.60
CA PHE A 378 -23.36 9.87 14.55
C PHE A 378 -24.56 10.38 15.38
N LYS A 379 -25.79 9.99 15.00
CA LYS A 379 -27.01 10.37 15.71
C LYS A 379 -27.44 9.34 16.75
N THR A 380 -26.93 8.12 16.68
CA THR A 380 -27.30 7.06 17.63
C THR A 380 -26.81 7.39 19.05
N PRO A 381 -27.60 7.14 20.12
CA PRO A 381 -27.20 7.49 21.49
C PRO A 381 -25.92 6.80 21.99
N GLN A 382 -25.59 5.62 21.44
CA GLN A 382 -24.35 4.89 21.70
C GLN A 382 -23.32 5.03 20.57
N GLY A 383 -23.61 5.91 19.60
CA GLY A 383 -22.74 6.19 18.47
C GLY A 383 -21.54 7.05 18.84
N PRO A 384 -20.56 7.16 17.93
CA PRO A 384 -19.45 8.07 18.11
C PRO A 384 -19.93 9.53 18.12
N ALA A 385 -19.19 10.39 18.81
CA ALA A 385 -19.47 11.82 18.78
C ALA A 385 -19.28 12.38 17.35
N PRO A 386 -20.22 13.19 16.84
CA PRO A 386 -20.07 13.85 15.54
C PRO A 386 -18.91 14.86 15.53
N PRO A 387 -18.30 15.12 14.37
CA PRO A 387 -17.22 16.12 14.27
C PRO A 387 -17.70 17.55 14.57
N SER A 388 -16.93 18.31 15.34
CA SER A 388 -17.17 19.76 15.57
C SER A 388 -16.82 20.61 14.33
N GLN A 389 -15.81 20.18 13.59
CA GLN A 389 -15.40 20.73 12.31
C GLN A 389 -14.69 19.61 11.55
N LEU A 390 -15.09 19.37 10.31
CA LEU A 390 -14.48 18.38 9.45
C LEU A 390 -13.53 19.07 8.47
N LYS A 391 -12.29 18.60 8.46
CA LYS A 391 -11.34 18.85 7.37
C LYS A 391 -10.67 17.53 7.03
N ILE A 392 -11.02 16.96 5.89
CA ILE A 392 -10.32 15.78 5.38
C ILE A 392 -8.89 16.19 5.08
N SER A 393 -7.95 15.37 5.54
CA SER A 393 -6.52 15.62 5.39
C SER A 393 -5.82 14.51 4.62
N HIS A 394 -6.46 13.34 4.52
CA HIS A 394 -5.88 12.16 3.89
C HIS A 394 -6.94 11.38 3.11
N VAL A 395 -6.49 10.78 2.02
CA VAL A 395 -7.24 9.80 1.23
C VAL A 395 -6.35 8.59 0.98
N SER A 396 -6.96 7.41 0.95
CA SER A 396 -6.37 6.13 0.54
C SER A 396 -7.36 5.43 -0.39
N ALA A 397 -6.89 4.70 -1.39
CA ALA A 397 -7.72 3.90 -2.28
C ALA A 397 -6.95 2.65 -2.71
N HIS A 398 -7.67 1.55 -2.87
CA HIS A 398 -7.14 0.30 -3.39
C HIS A 398 -8.30 -0.56 -3.86
N PHE A 399 -8.11 -1.26 -4.97
CA PHE A 399 -9.15 -2.08 -5.60
C PHE A 399 -10.47 -1.31 -5.76
N LEU A 400 -11.56 -1.77 -5.14
CA LEU A 400 -12.88 -1.18 -5.25
C LEU A 400 -13.19 -0.17 -4.12
N THR A 401 -12.28 0.03 -3.17
CA THR A 401 -12.57 0.78 -1.94
C THR A 401 -11.65 1.99 -1.81
N PHE A 402 -12.17 3.05 -1.21
CA PHE A 402 -11.37 4.18 -0.75
C PHE A 402 -11.78 4.62 0.65
N ALA A 403 -10.93 5.41 1.28
CA ALA A 403 -11.20 6.07 2.55
C ALA A 403 -10.78 7.53 2.48
N ALA A 404 -11.63 8.41 2.99
CA ALA A 404 -11.31 9.80 3.27
C ALA A 404 -11.32 10.01 4.79
N TYR A 405 -10.26 10.61 5.34
CA TYR A 405 -10.13 10.72 6.79
C TYR A 405 -9.42 12.00 7.26
N SER A 406 -9.82 12.43 8.47
CA SER A 406 -9.13 13.41 9.30
C SER A 406 -8.35 12.69 10.41
N THR A 407 -7.40 13.38 11.02
CA THR A 407 -6.47 12.79 12.00
C THR A 407 -6.50 13.57 13.31
N GLY A 408 -5.71 13.15 14.30
CA GLY A 408 -5.80 13.65 15.67
C GLY A 408 -6.79 12.85 16.51
N GLU A 409 -6.89 13.20 17.80
CA GLU A 409 -7.76 12.50 18.76
C GLU A 409 -9.22 12.40 18.30
N ASN A 410 -9.71 13.40 17.57
CA ASN A 410 -11.06 13.46 17.01
C ASN A 410 -11.12 13.01 15.53
N SER A 411 -10.26 12.07 15.13
CA SER A 411 -10.17 11.55 13.76
C SER A 411 -11.52 11.02 13.25
N ILE A 412 -11.90 11.42 12.03
CA ILE A 412 -13.06 10.91 11.30
C ILE A 412 -12.58 10.07 10.12
N VAL A 413 -13.26 8.96 9.85
CA VAL A 413 -12.92 8.00 8.80
C VAL A 413 -14.19 7.66 8.04
N LEU A 414 -14.20 7.95 6.75
CA LEU A 414 -15.34 7.75 5.87
C LEU A 414 -14.91 6.81 4.75
N MET A 415 -15.50 5.62 4.71
CA MET A 415 -15.18 4.59 3.71
C MET A 415 -16.16 4.70 2.53
N GLY A 416 -15.69 4.55 1.31
CA GLY A 416 -16.52 4.53 0.10
C GLY A 416 -16.09 3.44 -0.89
N GLN A 417 -16.94 3.18 -1.86
CA GLN A 417 -16.70 2.19 -2.93
C GLN A 417 -16.51 2.88 -4.29
N ASN A 418 -16.10 2.11 -5.29
CA ASN A 418 -15.82 2.60 -6.64
C ASN A 418 -17.06 3.13 -7.37
N ASP A 419 -18.26 2.74 -6.97
CA ASP A 419 -19.54 3.19 -7.52
C ASP A 419 -20.12 4.42 -6.81
N VAL A 420 -19.41 5.00 -5.83
CA VAL A 420 -19.86 6.17 -5.07
C VAL A 420 -20.21 7.35 -5.99
N SER A 421 -21.29 8.05 -5.65
CA SER A 421 -21.73 9.34 -6.23
C SER A 421 -21.84 10.43 -5.16
N ALA A 422 -22.18 11.65 -5.56
CA ALA A 422 -22.42 12.78 -4.65
C ALA A 422 -23.47 12.49 -3.55
N GLU A 423 -24.47 11.66 -3.82
CA GLU A 423 -25.56 11.30 -2.89
C GLU A 423 -25.27 10.03 -2.08
N SER A 424 -24.19 9.33 -2.43
CA SER A 424 -23.85 8.06 -1.80
C SER A 424 -23.28 8.27 -0.40
N LYS A 425 -23.88 7.61 0.59
CA LYS A 425 -23.45 7.70 1.99
C LYS A 425 -22.16 6.91 2.21
N PRO A 426 -21.17 7.47 2.93
CA PRO A 426 -20.01 6.69 3.34
C PRO A 426 -20.42 5.57 4.30
N THR A 427 -19.65 4.48 4.29
CA THR A 427 -19.67 3.50 5.37
C THR A 427 -18.90 4.06 6.56
N ILE A 428 -19.56 4.17 7.71
CA ILE A 428 -18.96 4.60 8.97
C ILE A 428 -18.71 3.36 9.83
N ILE A 429 -17.50 3.24 10.37
CA ILE A 429 -17.15 2.18 11.31
C ILE A 429 -17.00 2.84 12.69
N PRO A 430 -17.98 2.72 13.60
CA PRO A 430 -17.95 3.39 14.91
C PRO A 430 -16.66 3.18 15.69
N ALA A 431 -16.07 1.99 15.58
CA ALA A 431 -14.84 1.62 16.26
C ALA A 431 -13.59 2.42 15.81
N LEU A 432 -13.65 3.13 14.68
CA LEU A 432 -12.57 3.96 14.14
C LEU A 432 -12.73 5.46 14.42
N GLN A 433 -13.89 5.91 14.91
CA GLN A 433 -14.13 7.34 15.09
C GLN A 433 -13.61 7.88 16.41
N ASN A 434 -12.95 9.04 16.34
CA ASN A 434 -12.31 9.69 17.48
C ASN A 434 -11.30 8.77 18.18
N ARG A 435 -10.42 8.15 17.38
CA ARG A 435 -9.47 7.13 17.83
C ARG A 435 -8.01 7.45 17.51
N GLY A 436 -7.71 8.63 16.99
CA GLY A 436 -6.36 8.95 16.56
C GLY A 436 -5.92 8.09 15.36
N VAL A 437 -6.77 7.92 14.36
CA VAL A 437 -6.37 7.21 13.12
C VAL A 437 -5.41 8.10 12.33
N ILE A 438 -4.25 7.55 11.96
CA ILE A 438 -3.23 8.23 11.13
C ILE A 438 -3.03 7.63 9.76
N SER A 439 -3.49 6.40 9.52
CA SER A 439 -3.46 5.79 8.19
C SER A 439 -4.54 4.73 8.06
N ILE A 440 -5.19 4.69 6.90
CA ILE A 440 -6.07 3.60 6.48
C ILE A 440 -5.34 2.80 5.41
N VAL A 441 -5.18 1.51 5.68
CA VAL A 441 -4.53 0.52 4.83
C VAL A 441 -5.61 -0.30 4.15
N LEU A 442 -5.62 -0.35 2.84
CA LEU A 442 -6.65 -1.04 2.06
C LEU A 442 -5.99 -2.16 1.26
N GLY A 443 -6.47 -3.38 1.45
CA GLY A 443 -6.25 -4.51 0.55
C GLY A 443 -7.54 -4.84 -0.21
N ASP A 444 -7.56 -5.96 -0.93
CA ASP A 444 -8.67 -6.29 -1.82
C ASP A 444 -9.97 -6.52 -1.04
N TYR A 445 -9.86 -7.26 0.07
CA TYR A 445 -10.98 -7.61 0.94
C TYR A 445 -10.62 -7.53 2.43
N GLN A 446 -9.40 -7.09 2.75
CA GLN A 446 -8.85 -6.91 4.07
C GLN A 446 -8.42 -5.46 4.24
N PHE A 447 -8.61 -4.94 5.44
CA PHE A 447 -8.41 -3.53 5.73
C PHE A 447 -7.67 -3.37 7.05
N GLY A 448 -6.99 -2.25 7.20
CA GLY A 448 -6.30 -1.88 8.40
C GLY A 448 -6.43 -0.40 8.74
N ALA A 449 -6.29 -0.08 10.02
CA ALA A 449 -6.22 1.29 10.52
C ALA A 449 -5.05 1.39 11.50
N LEU A 450 -4.11 2.27 11.20
CA LEU A 450 -2.98 2.58 12.07
C LEU A 450 -3.34 3.76 12.97
N LEU A 451 -3.17 3.58 14.28
CA LEU A 451 -3.46 4.60 15.29
C LEU A 451 -2.19 5.36 15.73
N GLU A 452 -2.35 6.57 16.27
CA GLU A 452 -1.26 7.43 16.76
C GLU A 452 -0.38 6.75 17.83
N ASN A 453 -1.01 5.92 18.65
CA ASN A 453 -0.34 5.16 19.71
C ASN A 453 0.47 3.94 19.20
N GLY A 454 0.45 3.68 17.89
CA GLY A 454 1.16 2.57 17.25
C GLY A 454 0.40 1.26 17.19
N ALA A 455 -0.87 1.21 17.58
CA ALA A 455 -1.73 0.05 17.39
C ALA A 455 -2.16 -0.07 15.92
N LEU A 456 -2.12 -1.28 15.38
CA LEU A 456 -2.67 -1.63 14.07
C LEU A 456 -3.95 -2.43 14.27
N LEU A 457 -5.09 -1.87 13.84
CA LEU A 457 -6.36 -2.59 13.79
C LEU A 457 -6.55 -3.18 12.40
N THR A 458 -7.11 -4.39 12.29
CA THR A 458 -7.44 -5.05 11.01
C THR A 458 -8.84 -5.65 11.02
N TRP A 459 -9.46 -5.73 9.83
CA TRP A 459 -10.77 -6.36 9.60
C TRP A 459 -10.89 -6.79 8.13
N GLY A 460 -12.01 -7.44 7.78
CA GLY A 460 -12.25 -8.03 6.47
C GLY A 460 -11.91 -9.52 6.41
N GLN A 461 -11.41 -9.98 5.27
CA GLN A 461 -11.18 -11.41 5.02
C GLN A 461 -10.11 -11.99 5.95
N ALA A 462 -10.50 -13.02 6.73
CA ALA A 462 -9.71 -13.48 7.87
C ALA A 462 -8.35 -14.10 7.55
N ALA A 463 -8.11 -14.52 6.30
CA ALA A 463 -6.83 -15.13 5.92
C ALA A 463 -5.63 -14.18 6.11
N SER A 464 -5.88 -12.87 6.12
CA SER A 464 -4.85 -11.84 6.01
C SER A 464 -4.99 -10.74 7.06
N THR A 465 -5.81 -10.94 8.11
CA THR A 465 -5.98 -9.94 9.19
C THR A 465 -4.91 -10.01 10.27
N GLY A 466 -4.19 -11.13 10.40
CA GLY A 466 -3.06 -11.22 11.32
C GLY A 466 -3.45 -11.46 12.79
N LEU A 467 -4.66 -11.97 13.05
CA LEU A 467 -5.20 -12.11 14.41
C LEU A 467 -4.80 -13.40 15.14
N GLY A 468 -4.03 -14.28 14.51
CA GLY A 468 -3.63 -15.56 15.09
C GLY A 468 -4.23 -16.76 14.37
N ASP A 469 -3.88 -17.96 14.83
CA ASP A 469 -4.41 -19.20 14.28
C ASP A 469 -5.91 -19.33 14.65
N PRO A 470 -6.84 -19.25 13.68
CA PRO A 470 -8.28 -19.27 13.96
C PRO A 470 -8.74 -20.59 14.60
N TYR A 471 -7.98 -21.68 14.44
CA TYR A 471 -8.28 -22.97 15.05
C TYR A 471 -7.70 -23.11 16.46
N ALA A 472 -6.72 -22.29 16.84
CA ALA A 472 -6.19 -22.23 18.20
C ALA A 472 -6.95 -21.24 19.09
N ILE A 473 -7.60 -20.23 18.48
CA ILE A 473 -8.42 -19.25 19.19
C ILE A 473 -9.73 -19.90 19.66
N SER A 474 -10.12 -19.60 20.91
CA SER A 474 -11.40 -20.08 21.46
C SER A 474 -12.58 -19.47 20.70
N PRO A 475 -13.64 -20.23 20.39
CA PRO A 475 -14.80 -19.67 19.70
C PRO A 475 -15.41 -18.47 20.42
N GLY A 476 -15.87 -17.49 19.64
CA GLY A 476 -16.41 -16.21 20.13
C GLY A 476 -15.35 -15.16 20.45
N GLN A 477 -14.06 -15.49 20.43
CA GLN A 477 -12.98 -14.52 20.52
C GLN A 477 -12.64 -13.93 19.14
N PRO A 478 -12.16 -12.67 19.07
CA PRO A 478 -11.72 -12.06 17.82
C PRO A 478 -10.65 -12.91 17.11
N GLY A 479 -10.77 -13.07 15.79
CA GLY A 479 -9.88 -13.93 14.99
C GLY A 479 -10.24 -15.42 15.01
N GLY A 480 -11.14 -15.86 15.89
CA GLY A 480 -11.63 -17.24 15.97
C GLY A 480 -13.00 -17.45 15.30
N PHE A 481 -13.44 -18.71 15.28
CA PHE A 481 -14.80 -19.08 14.84
C PHE A 481 -15.86 -18.53 15.80
N ARG A 482 -17.11 -18.34 15.34
CA ARG A 482 -18.17 -17.85 16.24
C ARG A 482 -18.64 -18.96 17.18
N THR A 483 -18.68 -20.19 16.69
CA THR A 483 -19.12 -21.37 17.45
C THR A 483 -18.19 -22.56 17.24
N GLU A 484 -18.19 -23.50 18.19
CA GLU A 484 -17.44 -24.76 18.05
C GLU A 484 -17.96 -25.61 16.87
N GLU A 485 -19.25 -25.48 16.54
CA GLU A 485 -19.82 -26.17 15.39
C GLU A 485 -19.27 -25.65 14.06
N GLU A 486 -19.14 -24.32 13.90
CA GLU A 486 -18.52 -23.72 12.72
C GLU A 486 -17.06 -24.17 12.58
N LYS A 487 -16.30 -24.16 13.68
CA LYS A 487 -14.91 -24.65 13.71
C LYS A 487 -14.83 -26.11 13.27
N ARG A 488 -15.70 -26.96 13.83
CA ARG A 488 -15.77 -28.39 13.47
C ARG A 488 -16.16 -28.58 12.00
N ARG A 489 -17.15 -27.82 11.51
CA ARG A 489 -17.61 -27.87 10.11
C ARG A 489 -16.48 -27.46 9.17
N SER A 490 -15.77 -26.37 9.45
CA SER A 490 -14.61 -25.93 8.67
C SER A 490 -13.58 -27.06 8.55
N LEU A 491 -13.18 -27.68 9.67
CA LEU A 491 -12.26 -28.82 9.70
C LEU A 491 -12.73 -30.07 8.92
N THR A 492 -14.03 -30.26 8.76
CA THR A 492 -14.60 -31.44 8.08
C THR A 492 -14.97 -31.20 6.61
N LEU A 493 -15.38 -29.98 6.26
CA LEU A 493 -15.95 -29.62 4.97
C LEU A 493 -15.04 -28.67 4.17
N PHE A 494 -13.83 -28.37 4.67
CA PHE A 494 -12.90 -27.43 4.03
C PHE A 494 -13.53 -26.05 3.82
N GLN A 495 -14.46 -25.65 4.69
CA GLN A 495 -15.12 -24.34 4.60
C GLN A 495 -14.17 -23.22 5.02
N SER A 496 -14.26 -22.07 4.35
CA SER A 496 -13.46 -20.89 4.63
C SER A 496 -13.62 -20.38 6.06
N ILE A 497 -12.55 -19.79 6.59
CA ILE A 497 -12.52 -19.13 7.90
C ILE A 497 -13.47 -17.92 7.85
N PRO A 498 -14.27 -17.66 8.90
CA PRO A 498 -15.20 -16.54 8.92
C PRO A 498 -14.47 -15.20 8.87
N ASP A 499 -14.99 -14.25 8.10
CA ASP A 499 -14.46 -12.89 8.04
C ASP A 499 -14.52 -12.18 9.39
N ILE A 500 -13.63 -11.20 9.55
CA ILE A 500 -13.51 -10.35 10.73
C ILE A 500 -14.29 -9.06 10.47
N PRO A 501 -15.51 -8.89 10.99
CA PRO A 501 -16.34 -7.74 10.63
C PRO A 501 -15.91 -6.44 11.32
N ASN A 502 -15.18 -6.52 12.43
CA ASN A 502 -14.87 -5.37 13.28
C ASN A 502 -13.36 -5.15 13.36
N PRO A 503 -12.89 -3.89 13.30
CA PRO A 503 -11.48 -3.55 13.53
C PRO A 503 -10.97 -4.16 14.84
N THR A 504 -9.95 -5.01 14.73
CA THR A 504 -9.37 -5.76 15.85
C THR A 504 -7.87 -5.57 15.87
N GLU A 505 -7.30 -5.35 17.05
CA GLU A 505 -5.86 -5.10 17.20
C GLU A 505 -5.01 -6.33 16.82
N VAL A 506 -4.03 -6.11 15.96
CA VAL A 506 -3.05 -7.11 15.53
C VAL A 506 -2.00 -7.32 16.60
N ARG A 507 -1.68 -8.59 16.85
CA ARG A 507 -0.63 -8.98 17.79
C ARG A 507 0.63 -9.40 17.06
N PHE A 508 1.78 -8.93 17.53
CA PHE A 508 3.10 -9.20 16.94
C PHE A 508 3.97 -10.11 17.83
N ASP A 509 3.33 -10.84 18.73
CA ASP A 509 3.95 -11.63 19.79
C ASP A 509 3.48 -13.10 19.80
N HIS A 510 2.85 -13.57 18.71
CA HIS A 510 2.30 -14.93 18.62
C HIS A 510 3.34 -16.05 18.79
N GLU A 511 4.61 -15.78 18.50
CA GLU A 511 5.72 -16.73 18.65
C GLU A 511 6.52 -16.52 19.94
N LEU A 512 6.11 -15.55 20.76
CA LEU A 512 6.79 -15.18 21.99
C LEU A 512 6.14 -15.85 23.20
N ALA A 513 6.94 -16.26 24.18
CA ALA A 513 6.43 -16.90 25.39
C ALA A 513 5.68 -15.92 26.32
N ARG A 514 5.93 -14.61 26.20
CA ARG A 514 5.16 -13.55 26.85
C ARG A 514 4.85 -12.44 25.85
N PRO A 515 3.75 -11.68 26.05
CA PRO A 515 3.46 -10.51 25.25
C PRO A 515 4.59 -9.48 25.30
N ARG A 516 4.76 -8.74 24.21
CA ARG A 516 5.78 -7.69 24.09
C ARG A 516 5.17 -6.45 23.44
N LYS A 517 5.43 -5.27 24.03
CA LYS A 517 4.88 -4.02 23.50
C LYS A 517 5.60 -3.64 22.21
N ARG A 518 4.80 -3.45 21.16
CA ARG A 518 5.24 -3.14 19.81
C ARG A 518 4.56 -1.86 19.35
N PHE A 519 5.25 -1.08 18.55
CA PHE A 519 4.72 0.15 17.97
C PHE A 519 4.83 0.08 16.46
N VAL A 520 3.68 -0.01 15.79
CA VAL A 520 3.61 0.00 14.34
C VAL A 520 3.72 1.46 13.86
N PHE A 521 4.58 1.72 12.90
CA PHE A 521 4.73 3.07 12.32
C PHE A 521 4.39 3.14 10.84
N SER A 522 4.29 1.99 10.16
CA SER A 522 3.82 1.88 8.78
C SER A 522 3.22 0.50 8.53
N ALA A 523 2.26 0.40 7.62
CA ALA A 523 1.65 -0.87 7.21
C ALA A 523 1.16 -0.77 5.76
N ALA A 524 1.14 -1.90 5.08
CA ALA A 524 0.72 -2.01 3.68
C ALA A 524 -0.10 -3.29 3.48
N ALA A 525 -1.03 -3.26 2.53
CA ALA A 525 -1.86 -4.39 2.15
C ALA A 525 -2.18 -4.31 0.66
N ALA A 526 -2.29 -5.47 0.03
CA ALA A 526 -2.82 -5.68 -1.31
C ALA A 526 -3.01 -7.19 -1.50
N GLY A 527 -3.75 -7.61 -2.53
CA GLY A 527 -3.97 -9.03 -2.77
C GLY A 527 -4.62 -9.68 -1.56
N TRP A 528 -4.01 -10.77 -1.09
CA TRP A 528 -4.38 -11.46 0.14
C TRP A 528 -3.26 -11.46 1.18
N HIS A 529 -2.49 -10.39 1.29
CA HIS A 529 -1.41 -10.28 2.27
C HIS A 529 -1.25 -8.86 2.83
N MET A 530 -0.56 -8.78 3.96
CA MET A 530 -0.29 -7.53 4.67
C MET A 530 1.11 -7.55 5.25
N GLY A 531 1.69 -6.37 5.39
CA GLY A 531 2.96 -6.16 6.05
C GLY A 531 2.93 -4.94 6.95
N ALA A 532 3.79 -4.93 7.96
CA ALA A 532 3.92 -3.83 8.90
C ALA A 532 5.39 -3.60 9.27
N LEU A 533 5.72 -2.32 9.45
CA LEU A 533 6.99 -1.88 10.04
C LEU A 533 6.76 -1.51 11.49
N VAL A 534 7.58 -2.11 12.35
CA VAL A 534 7.35 -2.16 13.79
C VAL A 534 8.64 -1.81 14.52
N VAL A 535 8.54 -1.05 15.61
CA VAL A 535 9.65 -0.87 16.55
C VAL A 535 9.34 -1.55 17.88
N ASP A 536 10.37 -2.13 18.47
CA ASP A 536 10.32 -2.77 19.78
C ASP A 536 10.42 -1.72 20.88
N LEU A 537 9.40 -1.64 21.74
CA LEU A 537 9.40 -0.70 22.86
C LEU A 537 10.21 -1.19 24.06
N GLU A 538 10.52 -2.49 24.08
CA GLU A 538 11.26 -3.18 25.15
C GLU A 538 12.66 -3.57 24.65
N GLU A 539 13.25 -2.76 23.77
CA GLU A 539 14.57 -2.98 23.19
C GLU A 539 15.65 -3.11 24.29
N GLY A 540 16.38 -4.24 24.29
CA GLY A 540 17.41 -4.56 25.29
C GLY A 540 17.03 -5.69 26.25
N GLU A 541 15.75 -6.04 26.35
CA GLU A 541 15.31 -7.25 27.04
C GLU A 541 15.42 -8.48 26.10
N PRO A 542 15.88 -9.65 26.59
CA PRO A 542 15.97 -10.84 25.77
C PRO A 542 14.59 -11.27 25.26
N GLU A 543 14.51 -11.60 23.97
CA GLU A 543 13.29 -12.14 23.37
C GLU A 543 12.91 -13.46 24.08
N PRO A 544 11.68 -13.54 24.64
CA PRO A 544 11.23 -14.74 25.34
C PRO A 544 10.90 -15.83 24.31
N LYS A 545 11.84 -16.73 24.06
CA LYS A 545 11.64 -17.86 23.14
C LYS A 545 10.51 -18.76 23.63
N ALA A 546 9.56 -19.08 22.76
CA ALA A 546 8.57 -20.13 23.03
C ALA A 546 9.29 -21.45 23.38
N LYS A 547 8.73 -22.23 24.31
CA LYS A 547 9.26 -23.56 24.64
C LYS A 547 9.22 -24.41 23.36
N GLU A 548 10.36 -24.97 22.96
CA GLU A 548 10.39 -25.99 21.91
C GLU A 548 9.48 -27.14 22.34
N VAL A 549 8.46 -27.43 21.55
CA VAL A 549 7.67 -28.65 21.73
C VAL A 549 8.60 -29.82 21.38
N PRO A 550 8.82 -30.80 22.26
CA PRO A 550 9.75 -31.89 21.99
C PRO A 550 9.33 -32.62 20.71
N LYS A 551 10.29 -32.80 19.80
CA LYS A 551 10.10 -33.67 18.64
C LYS A 551 9.71 -35.06 19.16
N SER A 552 8.51 -35.52 18.84
CA SER A 552 8.08 -36.88 19.13
C SER A 552 8.95 -37.86 18.33
N ASP A 553 9.49 -38.90 18.95
CA ASP A 553 10.43 -39.90 18.41
C ASP A 553 9.97 -40.74 17.20
N ASN A 554 8.93 -40.32 16.46
CA ASN A 554 8.46 -40.96 15.24
C ASN A 554 8.90 -40.23 13.95
N ASP A 555 9.99 -39.45 14.02
CA ASP A 555 10.58 -38.79 12.87
C ASP A 555 11.51 -39.77 12.12
N GLU A 556 11.01 -40.39 11.04
CA GLU A 556 11.92 -41.01 10.07
C GLU A 556 12.79 -39.92 9.42
N PRO A 557 14.08 -40.22 9.17
CA PRO A 557 15.01 -39.23 8.64
C PRO A 557 14.63 -38.85 7.21
N ASP A 558 14.72 -37.55 6.92
CA ASP A 558 14.49 -36.93 5.62
C ASP A 558 15.59 -37.37 4.64
N THR A 559 15.44 -38.56 4.03
CA THR A 559 16.34 -39.01 2.96
C THR A 559 15.85 -38.45 1.63
N ALA A 560 16.50 -37.38 1.17
CA ALA A 560 16.45 -36.98 -0.23
C ALA A 560 17.06 -38.10 -1.09
N ALA A 561 16.25 -38.77 -1.90
CA ALA A 561 16.71 -39.68 -2.95
C ALA A 561 16.40 -39.08 -4.34
N PRO A 562 17.33 -39.17 -5.31
CA PRO A 562 17.18 -38.58 -6.63
C PRO A 562 16.20 -39.41 -7.47
N ILE A 563 15.15 -38.77 -7.98
CA ILE A 563 14.16 -39.43 -8.84
C ILE A 563 14.68 -39.47 -10.27
N HIS A 564 15.35 -40.56 -10.66
CA HIS A 564 15.36 -41.02 -12.05
C HIS A 564 14.00 -41.67 -12.35
N ARG A 565 13.30 -41.22 -13.39
CA ARG A 565 12.12 -41.91 -13.93
C ARG A 565 12.36 -42.30 -15.39
N THR A 566 12.61 -43.59 -15.58
CA THR A 566 12.35 -44.31 -16.83
C THR A 566 11.04 -45.10 -16.66
N GLY A 567 10.02 -44.83 -17.48
CA GLY A 567 8.76 -45.60 -17.53
C GLY A 567 7.63 -44.87 -18.28
N PRO A 568 6.75 -45.58 -19.00
CA PRO A 568 6.22 -45.18 -20.32
C PRO A 568 4.95 -44.31 -20.28
N PRO A 569 4.54 -43.72 -21.43
CA PRO A 569 3.50 -42.70 -21.49
C PRO A 569 2.10 -43.32 -21.54
N GLY A 570 1.16 -42.75 -20.79
CA GLY A 570 -0.24 -43.16 -20.89
C GLY A 570 -1.14 -42.60 -19.80
N MET A 571 -1.80 -41.48 -20.13
CA MET A 571 -3.22 -41.21 -19.84
C MET A 571 -3.60 -41.04 -18.35
N PHE A 572 -3.57 -39.79 -17.88
CA PHE A 572 -4.28 -39.35 -16.67
C PHE A 572 -5.50 -38.48 -17.03
N PRO A 573 -6.62 -38.61 -16.29
CA PRO A 573 -7.89 -37.96 -16.59
C PRO A 573 -7.87 -36.45 -16.28
N PRO A 574 -8.78 -35.65 -16.89
CA PRO A 574 -8.77 -34.20 -16.73
C PRO A 574 -9.22 -33.82 -15.32
N PHE A 575 -8.35 -33.19 -14.56
CA PHE A 575 -8.75 -32.43 -13.38
C PHE A 575 -9.43 -31.15 -13.86
N LEU A 576 -10.73 -31.06 -13.58
CA LEU A 576 -11.58 -29.91 -13.83
C LEU A 576 -11.03 -28.69 -13.08
N PHE A 577 -10.53 -27.74 -13.85
CA PHE A 577 -10.44 -26.34 -13.48
C PHE A 577 -11.82 -25.85 -13.02
N ARG A 578 -11.94 -25.47 -11.75
CA ARG A 578 -12.95 -24.51 -11.30
C ARG A 578 -12.24 -23.20 -11.00
N GLY A 579 -12.05 -22.44 -12.06
CA GLY A 579 -11.53 -21.09 -12.09
C GLY A 579 -11.89 -20.50 -13.44
N ALA A 580 -13.19 -20.39 -13.72
CA ALA A 580 -13.67 -19.61 -14.85
C ALA A 580 -13.74 -18.14 -14.40
N PRO A 581 -13.29 -17.18 -15.24
CA PRO A 581 -13.42 -15.76 -14.96
C PRO A 581 -14.90 -15.39 -14.98
N MET A 582 -15.42 -14.80 -13.91
CA MET A 582 -16.73 -14.14 -13.99
C MET A 582 -16.57 -12.86 -14.81
N LEU A 583 -17.03 -12.91 -16.07
CA LEU A 583 -17.45 -11.73 -16.81
C LEU A 583 -18.66 -11.12 -16.11
N PHE A 584 -18.49 -9.97 -15.47
CA PHE A 584 -19.63 -9.17 -15.02
C PHE A 584 -20.19 -8.39 -16.20
N GLN A 585 -21.36 -8.82 -16.69
CA GLN A 585 -22.21 -8.00 -17.55
C GLN A 585 -22.86 -6.91 -16.70
N GLY A 586 -22.75 -5.66 -17.15
CA GLY A 586 -23.45 -4.51 -16.55
C GLY A 586 -24.99 -4.64 -16.61
N PRO A 587 -25.72 -3.77 -15.90
CA PRO A 587 -27.16 -3.86 -15.80
C PRO A 587 -27.81 -3.40 -17.10
N ASN A 588 -28.56 -4.28 -17.77
CA ASN A 588 -29.39 -3.90 -18.91
C ASN A 588 -30.85 -3.65 -18.47
N PRO A 589 -31.57 -2.78 -19.20
CA PRO A 589 -32.69 -1.99 -18.69
C PRO A 589 -34.00 -2.76 -18.61
N MET A 590 -34.88 -2.32 -17.70
CA MET A 590 -36.29 -2.72 -17.67
C MET A 590 -36.97 -2.38 -19.00
N GLN A 591 -37.33 -3.41 -19.78
CA GLN A 591 -38.27 -3.29 -20.89
C GLN A 591 -39.65 -3.76 -20.47
N GLY A 592 -40.63 -2.93 -20.83
CA GLY A 592 -42.01 -3.00 -20.40
C GLY A 592 -42.79 -4.20 -20.91
N ILE A 593 -43.80 -4.52 -20.13
CA ILE A 593 -44.88 -5.45 -20.42
C ILE A 593 -45.70 -4.88 -21.59
N GLN A 594 -45.71 -5.55 -22.75
CA GLN A 594 -46.70 -5.33 -23.81
C GLN A 594 -47.94 -6.21 -23.61
N PRO A 595 -49.15 -5.71 -23.93
CA PRO A 595 -50.41 -6.44 -23.79
C PRO A 595 -50.69 -7.35 -25.00
N PRO A 596 -51.62 -8.33 -24.90
CA PRO A 596 -51.90 -9.26 -25.98
C PRO A 596 -52.70 -8.58 -27.10
N ARG A 597 -52.29 -8.78 -28.36
CA ARG A 597 -53.07 -8.40 -29.54
C ARG A 597 -53.89 -9.57 -30.06
N SER A 598 -55.17 -9.26 -30.25
CA SER A 598 -56.23 -10.01 -30.92
C SER A 598 -55.86 -10.45 -32.34
N GLN A 599 -56.25 -11.69 -32.68
CA GLN A 599 -56.39 -12.15 -34.06
C GLN A 599 -57.59 -11.44 -34.71
N SER A 600 -57.40 -10.87 -35.90
CA SER A 600 -58.48 -10.58 -36.84
C SER A 600 -58.29 -11.46 -38.06
N ALA A 601 -59.39 -12.09 -38.46
CA ALA A 601 -59.51 -12.93 -39.64
C ALA A 601 -59.43 -12.13 -40.94
N ASP A 602 -59.13 -12.88 -41.99
CA ASP A 602 -59.09 -12.63 -43.44
C ASP A 602 -57.85 -11.93 -44.03
#